data_AF-A0AAV6KB45-F1
#
_entry.id   AF-A0AAV6KB45-F1
#
_cell.length_a   1.000
_cell.length_b   1.000
_cell.length_c   1.000
_cell.angle_alpha   90.00
_cell.angle_beta   90.00
_cell.angle_gamma   90.00
#
_symmetry.space_group_name_H-M   'P 1'
#
loop_
_entity.id
_entity.type
_entity.pdbx_description
1 polymer ?
#
loop_
_entity_poly.entity_id
_entity_poly.type
_entity_poly.pdbx_seq_one_letter_code
_entity_poly.pdbx_strand_id
1 'polypeptide(L)'
;MLGGCCCFDGRSSDEGSDLDPVLLVSGMGGSILQTKKKSFGLQTRVWVRLLLADLEFRQKLWSLYNPETGYTESLDDSTEIVVPEDDYGLYAIDILDPSVFVKLIHLAEVYHFHDMIDMLIGCGYKKGTTLFGYGYDFRQSIRIDKLMDGLKEKLEVAYKASGGRKVNIISHSMGGLLVMSFMSLNNDVFSKYVNKWICIACPFQGSLALCYNSVDHSLSWISDLIHMKGALLLALIKDLISSQFLIECPSVYEMLPNPEFQWKKQPEIQVWQKQTKDGDIFVNLESYGPMENVALFEEALRHNEVLPFDIIS
;
A
#
# COMPACT_ATOMS: atom_id res chain seq x y z
N MET A 1 -11.64 36.69 3.78
CA MET A 1 -12.86 36.17 3.14
C MET A 1 -13.02 34.73 3.59
N LEU A 2 -14.03 34.47 4.40
CA LEU A 2 -14.32 33.16 4.98
C LEU A 2 -15.03 32.31 3.93
N GLY A 3 -14.40 31.21 3.50
CA GLY A 3 -14.98 30.21 2.62
C GLY A 3 -15.99 29.35 3.38
N GLY A 4 -17.18 29.20 2.80
CA GLY A 4 -18.38 28.69 3.46
C GLY A 4 -18.29 27.26 3.97
N CYS A 5 -18.76 27.09 5.21
CA CYS A 5 -19.16 25.82 5.79
C CYS A 5 -20.45 25.34 5.09
N CYS A 6 -20.44 24.14 4.53
CA CYS A 6 -21.65 23.51 4.01
C CYS A 6 -22.58 23.17 5.18
N CYS A 7 -23.66 23.94 5.30
CA CYS A 7 -24.74 23.67 6.24
C CYS A 7 -25.45 22.35 5.87
N PHE A 8 -25.30 21.32 6.69
CA PHE A 8 -26.30 20.26 6.79
C PHE A 8 -27.26 20.62 7.94
N ASP A 9 -28.52 20.85 7.59
CA ASP A 9 -29.59 21.15 8.54
C ASP A 9 -29.69 20.08 9.62
N GLY A 10 -29.80 20.52 10.87
CA GLY A 10 -29.90 19.66 12.03
C GLY A 10 -31.14 18.78 11.99
N ARG A 11 -30.93 17.46 11.95
CA ARG A 11 -31.91 16.47 12.42
C ARG A 11 -31.34 15.76 13.65
N SER A 12 -32.08 15.87 14.75
CA SER A 12 -31.82 15.18 16.00
C SER A 12 -32.03 13.67 15.88
N SER A 13 -30.95 12.93 16.18
CA SER A 13 -30.85 11.67 16.94
C SER A 13 -31.96 10.61 16.88
N ASP A 14 -31.51 9.39 16.55
CA ASP A 14 -32.09 8.06 16.84
C ASP A 14 -32.93 7.30 15.80
N GLU A 15 -32.89 7.73 14.53
CA GLU A 15 -33.04 6.78 13.42
C GLU A 15 -31.69 6.62 12.73
N GLY A 16 -31.29 5.37 12.45
CA GLY A 16 -29.99 5.05 11.85
C GLY A 16 -29.70 5.96 10.67
N SER A 17 -28.56 6.64 10.67
CA SER A 17 -28.21 7.63 9.65
C SER A 17 -28.46 7.05 8.25
N ASP A 18 -29.34 7.70 7.48
CA ASP A 18 -29.72 7.34 6.09
C ASP A 18 -28.52 7.43 5.12
N LEU A 19 -27.32 7.70 5.64
CA LEU A 19 -26.06 7.67 4.92
C LEU A 19 -25.76 6.27 4.42
N ASP A 20 -25.58 6.14 3.11
CA ASP A 20 -25.06 4.93 2.47
C ASP A 20 -23.71 4.55 3.11
N PRO A 21 -23.51 3.28 3.51
CA PRO A 21 -22.28 2.86 4.14
C PRO A 21 -21.07 2.99 3.22
N VAL A 22 -19.91 3.29 3.79
CA VAL A 22 -18.66 3.55 3.08
C VAL A 22 -17.58 2.56 3.52
N LEU A 23 -16.89 1.97 2.55
CA LEU A 23 -15.69 1.17 2.73
C LEU A 23 -14.49 1.89 2.10
N LEU A 24 -13.51 2.24 2.93
CA LEU A 24 -12.25 2.83 2.48
C LEU A 24 -11.25 1.72 2.15
N VAL A 25 -10.62 1.75 0.98
CA VAL A 25 -9.63 0.77 0.52
C VAL A 25 -8.30 1.46 0.25
N SER A 26 -7.26 1.06 0.99
CA SER A 26 -5.94 1.70 0.89
C SER A 26 -5.16 1.35 -0.37
N GLY A 27 -4.11 2.12 -0.64
CA GLY A 27 -3.16 1.85 -1.71
C GLY A 27 -1.94 1.04 -1.25
N MET A 28 -0.95 0.89 -2.15
CA MET A 28 0.35 0.32 -1.82
C MET A 28 1.01 1.09 -0.67
N GLY A 29 1.54 0.37 0.34
CA GLY A 29 2.14 0.98 1.53
C GLY A 29 1.16 1.61 2.52
N GLY A 30 -0.13 1.75 2.16
CA GLY A 30 -1.15 2.47 2.92
C GLY A 30 -1.87 1.65 3.99
N SER A 31 -1.31 0.50 4.40
CA SER A 31 -1.86 -0.36 5.45
C SER A 31 -0.80 -0.67 6.49
N ILE A 32 -1.14 -0.65 7.77
CA ILE A 32 -0.29 -1.18 8.84
C ILE A 32 -0.15 -2.70 8.67
N LEU A 33 1.09 -3.20 8.74
CA LEU A 33 1.38 -4.63 8.81
C LEU A 33 1.95 -4.98 10.19
N GLN A 34 1.52 -6.13 10.71
CA GLN A 34 2.01 -6.71 11.94
C GLN A 34 2.48 -8.14 11.70
N THR A 35 3.50 -8.56 12.44
CA THR A 35 3.85 -9.98 12.56
C THR A 35 3.15 -10.55 13.77
N LYS A 36 2.55 -11.73 13.63
CA LYS A 36 1.99 -12.50 14.73
C LYS A 36 2.82 -13.77 14.92
N LYS A 37 3.32 -14.00 16.14
CA LYS A 37 4.03 -15.26 16.44
C LYS A 37 3.05 -16.43 16.46
N LYS A 38 3.36 -17.51 15.76
CA LYS A 38 2.50 -18.71 15.70
C LYS A 38 2.34 -19.40 17.07
N SER A 39 3.35 -19.30 17.94
CA SER A 39 3.37 -19.99 19.25
C SER A 39 2.58 -19.30 20.36
N PHE A 40 2.54 -17.96 20.39
CA PHE A 40 1.93 -17.19 21.49
C PHE A 40 0.94 -16.12 21.02
N GLY A 41 0.76 -15.93 19.71
CA GLY A 41 -0.15 -14.93 19.16
C GLY A 41 0.27 -13.49 19.38
N LEU A 42 1.45 -13.23 19.96
CA LEU A 42 1.95 -11.87 20.18
C LEU A 42 2.13 -11.16 18.84
N GLN A 43 1.47 -10.02 18.70
CA GLN A 43 1.53 -9.17 17.52
C GLN A 43 2.56 -8.06 17.71
N THR A 44 3.35 -7.79 16.68
CA THR A 44 4.34 -6.70 16.64
C THR A 44 4.17 -5.94 15.34
N ARG A 45 4.00 -4.61 15.40
CA ARG A 45 3.97 -3.77 14.20
C ARG A 45 5.31 -3.83 13.49
N VAL A 46 5.29 -4.06 12.19
CA VAL A 46 6.47 -4.10 11.32
C VAL A 46 6.42 -3.06 10.22
N TRP A 47 5.22 -2.58 9.86
CA TRP A 47 5.02 -1.48 8.92
C TRP A 47 3.80 -0.64 9.32
N VAL A 48 3.80 0.69 9.28
CA VAL A 48 4.98 1.57 9.15
C VAL A 48 5.64 1.74 10.54
N ARG A 49 6.97 1.82 10.57
CA ARG A 49 7.73 2.13 11.78
C ARG A 49 8.83 3.15 11.46
N LEU A 50 8.93 4.20 12.26
CA LEU A 50 10.05 5.16 12.19
C LEU A 50 11.19 4.80 13.16
N LEU A 51 10.88 4.13 14.27
CA LEU A 51 11.86 3.71 15.28
C LEU A 51 12.13 2.20 15.17
N LEU A 52 13.41 1.80 15.19
CA LEU A 52 13.87 0.41 15.05
C LEU A 52 13.32 -0.32 13.80
N ALA A 53 12.97 0.46 12.78
CA ALA A 53 12.42 -0.05 11.52
C ALA A 53 13.35 -1.09 10.90
N ASP A 54 14.66 -0.81 10.86
CA ASP A 54 15.67 -1.67 10.25
C ASP A 54 15.71 -3.09 10.84
N LEU A 55 15.84 -3.21 12.16
CA LEU A 55 15.95 -4.52 12.84
C LEU A 55 14.71 -5.37 12.65
N GLU A 56 13.53 -4.78 12.87
CA GLU A 56 12.27 -5.52 12.88
C GLU A 56 11.73 -5.78 11.48
N PHE A 57 11.99 -4.87 10.53
CA PHE A 57 11.68 -5.08 9.12
C PHE A 57 12.59 -6.15 8.51
N ARG A 58 13.92 -6.07 8.74
CA ARG A 58 14.86 -7.09 8.25
C ARG A 58 14.56 -8.46 8.82
N GLN A 59 14.33 -8.55 10.13
CA GLN A 59 14.15 -9.86 10.77
C GLN A 59 12.79 -10.51 10.46
N LYS A 60 11.75 -9.74 10.12
CA LYS A 60 10.39 -10.28 10.11
C LYS A 60 9.53 -9.91 8.91
N LEU A 61 9.92 -8.95 8.09
CA LEU A 61 9.18 -8.59 6.87
C LEU A 61 9.88 -9.08 5.59
N TRP A 62 11.08 -9.65 5.70
CA TRP A 62 11.73 -10.28 4.57
C TRP A 62 10.90 -11.46 4.07
N SER A 63 10.66 -11.48 2.77
CA SER A 63 9.76 -12.44 2.15
C SER A 63 10.23 -12.75 0.74
N LEU A 64 10.04 -14.00 0.31
CA LEU A 64 10.35 -14.48 -1.03
C LEU A 64 9.05 -14.79 -1.78
N TYR A 65 8.99 -14.40 -3.04
CA TYR A 65 7.92 -14.80 -3.93
C TYR A 65 8.08 -16.27 -4.31
N ASN A 66 7.07 -17.07 -4.00
CA ASN A 66 7.00 -18.47 -4.37
C ASN A 66 6.19 -18.61 -5.67
N PRO A 67 6.81 -18.96 -6.81
CA PRO A 67 6.11 -19.05 -8.09
C PRO A 67 5.15 -20.24 -8.18
N GLU A 68 5.29 -21.26 -7.33
CA GLU A 68 4.36 -22.40 -7.30
C GLU A 68 3.05 -22.03 -6.61
N THR A 69 3.12 -21.24 -5.54
CA THR A 69 1.94 -20.83 -4.76
C THR A 69 1.38 -19.47 -5.21
N GLY A 70 2.21 -18.63 -5.82
CA GLY A 70 1.89 -17.25 -6.18
C GLY A 70 1.91 -16.28 -4.99
N TYR A 71 2.37 -16.72 -3.82
CA TYR A 71 2.43 -15.91 -2.60
C TYR A 71 3.84 -15.36 -2.35
N THR A 72 3.89 -14.17 -1.75
CA THR A 72 5.10 -13.64 -1.12
C THR A 72 5.15 -14.16 0.33
N GLU A 73 6.02 -15.13 0.59
CA GLU A 73 6.10 -15.90 1.83
C GLU A 73 7.21 -15.36 2.73
N SER A 74 6.95 -15.20 4.04
CA SER A 74 7.95 -14.74 5.01
C SER A 74 9.11 -15.71 5.13
N LEU A 75 10.35 -15.21 5.26
CA LEU A 75 11.52 -16.04 5.56
C LEU A 75 11.48 -16.64 6.98
N ASP A 76 10.78 -15.98 7.92
CA ASP A 76 10.61 -16.46 9.28
C ASP A 76 9.34 -17.32 9.40
N ASP A 77 9.53 -18.64 9.42
CA ASP A 77 8.45 -19.61 9.59
C ASP A 77 7.75 -19.54 10.95
N SER A 78 8.33 -18.86 11.94
CA SER A 78 7.76 -18.74 13.29
C SER A 78 6.69 -17.64 13.39
N THR A 79 6.61 -16.77 12.39
CA THR A 79 5.67 -15.64 12.34
C THR A 79 4.76 -15.68 11.11
N GLU A 80 3.64 -14.97 11.20
CA GLU A 80 2.74 -14.72 10.08
C GLU A 80 2.51 -13.21 9.94
N ILE A 81 2.43 -12.71 8.69
CA ILE A 81 2.08 -11.32 8.43
C ILE A 81 0.57 -11.17 8.41
N VAL A 82 0.09 -10.26 9.24
CA VAL A 82 -1.33 -9.95 9.42
C VAL A 82 -1.56 -8.44 9.33
N VAL A 83 -2.74 -8.08 8.86
CA VAL A 83 -3.23 -6.70 8.84
C VAL A 83 -4.18 -6.53 10.03
N PRO A 84 -4.05 -5.47 10.83
CA PRO A 84 -4.96 -5.22 11.94
C PRO A 84 -6.41 -5.00 11.48
N GLU A 85 -7.36 -5.68 12.11
CA GLU A 85 -8.79 -5.48 11.87
C GLU A 85 -9.44 -4.54 12.90
N ASP A 86 -8.64 -4.00 13.84
CA ASP A 86 -9.08 -3.05 14.86
C ASP A 86 -9.82 -1.86 14.25
N ASP A 87 -10.78 -1.34 15.02
CA ASP A 87 -11.62 -0.22 14.60
C ASP A 87 -12.28 -0.48 13.22
N TYR A 88 -12.74 -1.73 13.02
CA TYR A 88 -13.39 -2.18 11.78
C TYR A 88 -12.49 -2.02 10.55
N GLY A 89 -11.18 -2.24 10.73
CA GLY A 89 -10.13 -2.09 9.72
C GLY A 89 -9.76 -0.64 9.41
N LEU A 90 -10.36 0.35 10.08
CA LEU A 90 -9.98 1.76 9.95
C LEU A 90 -8.60 2.01 10.57
N TYR A 91 -8.28 1.34 11.69
CA TYR A 91 -6.99 1.50 12.35
C TYR A 91 -5.81 1.20 11.42
N ALA A 92 -5.94 0.18 10.57
CA ALA A 92 -4.88 -0.19 9.63
C ALA A 92 -4.57 0.88 8.58
N ILE A 93 -5.50 1.78 8.29
CA ILE A 93 -5.40 2.75 7.19
C ILE A 93 -5.46 4.22 7.67
N ASP A 94 -5.64 4.46 8.96
CA ASP A 94 -5.82 5.79 9.57
C ASP A 94 -4.48 6.55 9.66
N ILE A 95 -3.65 6.21 10.67
CA ILE A 95 -2.31 6.76 10.88
C ILE A 95 -1.30 5.62 10.83
N LEU A 96 -0.43 5.59 9.82
CA LEU A 96 0.43 4.44 9.52
C LEU A 96 1.52 4.18 10.57
N ASP A 97 2.01 5.23 11.25
CA ASP A 97 2.83 5.11 12.46
C ASP A 97 2.16 5.82 13.65
N PRO A 98 1.29 5.13 14.42
CA PRO A 98 0.55 5.75 15.50
C PRO A 98 1.38 5.95 16.78
N SER A 99 2.71 6.11 16.69
CA SER A 99 3.57 6.35 17.85
C SER A 99 3.27 7.69 18.53
N VAL A 100 3.45 7.74 19.86
CA VAL A 100 3.19 8.96 20.65
C VAL A 100 4.00 10.15 20.13
N PHE A 101 5.26 9.89 19.73
CA PHE A 101 6.13 10.91 19.15
C PHE A 101 5.54 11.50 17.87
N VAL A 102 5.11 10.66 16.92
CA VAL A 102 4.49 11.10 15.65
C VAL A 102 3.25 11.94 15.90
N LYS A 103 2.37 11.48 16.80
CA LYS A 103 1.14 12.20 17.15
C LYS A 103 1.43 13.55 17.79
N LEU A 104 2.48 13.64 18.61
CA LEU A 104 2.88 14.89 19.27
C LEU A 104 3.42 15.93 18.29
N ILE A 105 4.19 15.50 17.29
CA ILE A 105 4.77 16.41 16.28
C ILE A 105 3.85 16.63 15.07
N HIS A 106 2.71 15.92 15.01
CA HIS A 106 1.77 15.93 13.90
C HIS A 106 2.45 15.77 12.53
N LEU A 107 3.20 14.68 12.38
CA LEU A 107 3.87 14.37 11.11
C LEU A 107 2.85 13.93 10.07
N ALA A 108 2.30 14.90 9.32
CA ALA A 108 1.22 14.69 8.34
C ALA A 108 1.52 13.59 7.30
N GLU A 109 2.79 13.34 6.99
CA GLU A 109 3.23 12.31 6.02
C GLU A 109 2.79 10.88 6.36
N VAL A 110 2.47 10.58 7.63
CA VAL A 110 1.98 9.25 8.05
C VAL A 110 0.48 9.22 8.35
N TYR A 111 -0.21 10.34 8.17
CA TYR A 111 -1.67 10.45 8.28
C TYR A 111 -2.27 10.10 6.92
N HIS A 112 -2.76 8.86 6.78
CA HIS A 112 -3.18 8.35 5.46
C HIS A 112 -4.64 8.64 5.16
N PHE A 113 -5.59 7.93 5.80
CA PHE A 113 -7.02 8.24 5.68
C PHE A 113 -7.55 9.11 6.82
N HIS A 114 -6.70 9.53 7.78
CA HIS A 114 -7.12 10.24 8.99
C HIS A 114 -8.09 11.39 8.73
N ASP A 115 -7.70 12.35 7.90
CA ASP A 115 -8.53 13.53 7.62
C ASP A 115 -9.85 13.16 6.93
N MET A 116 -9.85 12.12 6.09
CA MET A 116 -11.06 11.61 5.44
C MET A 116 -11.98 10.92 6.44
N ILE A 117 -11.41 10.12 7.35
CA ILE A 117 -12.15 9.43 8.41
C ILE A 117 -12.79 10.49 9.32
N ASP A 118 -12.04 11.49 9.77
CA ASP A 118 -12.54 12.57 10.61
C ASP A 118 -13.61 13.41 9.90
N MET A 119 -13.41 13.72 8.62
CA MET A 119 -14.43 14.40 7.81
C MET A 119 -15.72 13.59 7.69
N LEU A 120 -15.64 12.29 7.42
CA LEU A 120 -16.82 11.41 7.31
C LEU A 120 -17.53 11.30 8.66
N ILE A 121 -16.79 11.16 9.77
CA ILE A 121 -17.38 11.16 11.11
C ILE A 121 -18.07 12.49 11.40
N GLY A 122 -17.44 13.62 11.03
CA GLY A 122 -18.04 14.95 11.11
C GLY A 122 -19.32 15.10 10.28
N CYS A 123 -19.44 14.36 9.18
CA CYS A 123 -20.65 14.26 8.36
C CYS A 123 -21.72 13.30 8.93
N GLY A 124 -21.48 12.66 10.07
CA GLY A 124 -22.42 11.77 10.75
C GLY A 124 -22.24 10.28 10.46
N TYR A 125 -21.17 9.88 9.78
CA TYR A 125 -20.82 8.46 9.63
C TYR A 125 -20.38 7.85 10.96
N LYS A 126 -20.71 6.57 11.17
CA LYS A 126 -20.41 5.82 12.40
C LYS A 126 -19.52 4.63 12.08
N LYS A 127 -18.34 4.59 12.71
CA LYS A 127 -17.41 3.45 12.60
C LYS A 127 -18.12 2.14 12.95
N GLY A 128 -17.96 1.12 12.12
CA GLY A 128 -18.56 -0.20 12.32
C GLY A 128 -20.06 -0.31 12.03
N THR A 129 -20.73 0.79 11.68
CA THR A 129 -22.13 0.79 11.22
C THR A 129 -22.26 1.31 9.81
N THR A 130 -21.66 2.45 9.50
CA THR A 130 -21.69 3.08 8.17
C THR A 130 -20.30 3.43 7.64
N LEU A 131 -19.24 3.26 8.43
CA LEU A 131 -17.86 3.53 8.01
C LEU A 131 -16.95 2.35 8.38
N PHE A 132 -16.22 1.88 7.38
CA PHE A 132 -15.35 0.71 7.46
C PHE A 132 -14.04 0.98 6.70
N GLY A 133 -12.95 0.33 7.12
CA GLY A 133 -11.66 0.40 6.44
C GLY A 133 -11.20 -0.98 6.02
N TYR A 134 -10.56 -1.09 4.86
CA TYR A 134 -9.95 -2.31 4.37
C TYR A 134 -8.49 -2.03 4.03
N GLY A 135 -7.63 -2.35 4.99
CA GLY A 135 -6.21 -2.52 4.75
C GLY A 135 -5.92 -3.95 4.31
N TYR A 136 -4.85 -4.15 3.56
CA TYR A 136 -4.43 -5.46 3.08
C TYR A 136 -2.90 -5.58 3.01
N ASP A 137 -2.39 -6.80 2.90
CA ASP A 137 -0.96 -7.03 2.65
C ASP A 137 -0.64 -6.62 1.21
N PHE A 138 -0.29 -5.35 1.04
CA PHE A 138 -0.03 -4.73 -0.24
C PHE A 138 1.19 -5.29 -0.98
N ARG A 139 1.94 -6.21 -0.37
CA ARG A 139 3.06 -6.92 -1.01
C ARG A 139 2.57 -8.03 -1.94
N GLN A 140 1.43 -8.64 -1.59
CA GLN A 140 0.86 -9.75 -2.35
C GLN A 140 0.24 -9.26 -3.66
N SER A 141 0.09 -10.17 -4.63
CA SER A 141 -0.62 -9.86 -5.88
C SER A 141 -2.03 -9.40 -5.55
N ILE A 142 -2.50 -8.37 -6.23
CA ILE A 142 -3.88 -7.89 -6.06
C ILE A 142 -4.90 -8.94 -6.46
N ARG A 143 -4.52 -10.02 -7.16
CA ARG A 143 -5.39 -11.11 -7.59
C ARG A 143 -5.38 -12.32 -6.65
N ILE A 144 -4.54 -12.30 -5.61
CA ILE A 144 -4.40 -13.45 -4.73
C ILE A 144 -5.70 -13.69 -3.94
N ASP A 145 -6.05 -14.95 -3.74
CA ASP A 145 -7.30 -15.35 -3.07
C ASP A 145 -7.46 -14.68 -1.69
N LYS A 146 -6.38 -14.59 -0.91
CA LYS A 146 -6.40 -13.95 0.42
C LYS A 146 -6.90 -12.50 0.39
N LEU A 147 -6.55 -11.71 -0.62
CA LEU A 147 -7.00 -10.32 -0.77
C LEU A 147 -8.43 -10.27 -1.33
N MET A 148 -8.76 -11.13 -2.30
CA MET A 148 -10.10 -11.22 -2.89
C MET A 148 -11.15 -11.65 -1.85
N ASP A 149 -10.88 -12.72 -1.12
CA ASP A 149 -11.75 -13.25 -0.07
C ASP A 149 -11.85 -12.29 1.12
N GLY A 150 -10.75 -11.64 1.49
CA GLY A 150 -10.75 -10.61 2.54
C GLY A 150 -11.64 -9.41 2.17
N LEU A 151 -11.56 -8.91 0.94
CA LEU A 151 -12.41 -7.80 0.48
C LEU A 151 -13.88 -8.23 0.42
N LYS A 152 -14.15 -9.46 -0.04
CA LYS A 152 -15.50 -10.05 -0.02
C LYS A 152 -16.05 -10.10 1.40
N GLU A 153 -15.32 -10.68 2.34
CA GLU A 153 -15.74 -10.76 3.75
C GLU A 153 -16.03 -9.37 4.31
N LYS A 154 -15.17 -8.39 4.02
CA LYS A 154 -15.34 -7.03 4.50
C LYS A 154 -16.60 -6.36 3.95
N LEU A 155 -16.91 -6.56 2.67
CA LEU A 155 -18.15 -6.09 2.05
C LEU A 155 -19.38 -6.76 2.67
N GLU A 156 -19.32 -8.06 2.98
CA GLU A 156 -20.41 -8.77 3.65
C GLU A 156 -20.67 -8.25 5.06
N VAL A 157 -19.60 -8.03 5.84
CA VAL A 157 -19.68 -7.46 7.19
C VAL A 157 -20.27 -6.05 7.13
N ALA A 158 -19.76 -5.20 6.24
CA ALA A 158 -20.27 -3.84 6.07
C ALA A 158 -21.74 -3.82 5.66
N TYR A 159 -22.14 -4.65 4.69
CA TYR A 159 -23.53 -4.78 4.24
C TYR A 159 -24.47 -5.20 5.38
N LYS A 160 -24.09 -6.23 6.15
CA LYS A 160 -24.89 -6.72 7.29
C LYS A 160 -24.99 -5.67 8.40
N ALA A 161 -23.87 -5.06 8.79
CA ALA A 161 -23.82 -4.02 9.82
C ALA A 161 -24.62 -2.77 9.44
N SER A 162 -24.80 -2.53 8.14
CA SER A 162 -25.54 -1.38 7.60
C SER A 162 -27.04 -1.65 7.36
N GLY A 163 -27.57 -2.75 7.89
CA GLY A 163 -28.98 -3.13 7.73
C GLY A 163 -29.33 -3.65 6.34
N GLY A 164 -28.35 -4.20 5.60
CA GLY A 164 -28.55 -4.71 4.25
C GLY A 164 -28.52 -3.63 3.16
N ARG A 165 -27.92 -2.46 3.45
CA ARG A 165 -27.68 -1.43 2.44
C ARG A 165 -26.38 -1.71 1.70
N LYS A 166 -26.39 -1.49 0.39
CA LYS A 166 -25.21 -1.60 -0.46
C LYS A 166 -24.15 -0.55 -0.07
N VAL A 167 -22.89 -0.92 -0.22
CA VAL A 167 -21.71 -0.17 0.24
C VAL A 167 -21.11 0.67 -0.88
N ASN A 168 -20.78 1.92 -0.57
CA ASN A 168 -19.97 2.78 -1.41
C ASN A 168 -18.49 2.51 -1.13
N ILE A 169 -17.72 2.15 -2.15
CA ILE A 169 -16.27 1.96 -2.01
C ILE A 169 -15.56 3.26 -2.34
N ILE A 170 -14.60 3.67 -1.52
CA ILE A 170 -13.62 4.72 -1.84
C ILE A 170 -12.25 4.08 -1.83
N SER A 171 -11.63 3.96 -3.00
CA SER A 171 -10.31 3.36 -3.14
C SER A 171 -9.25 4.40 -3.49
N HIS A 172 -8.04 4.24 -2.94
CA HIS A 172 -6.91 5.11 -3.25
C HIS A 172 -5.79 4.33 -3.96
N SER A 173 -5.19 4.94 -5.00
CA SER A 173 -4.00 4.41 -5.70
C SER A 173 -4.20 2.94 -6.11
N MET A 174 -3.27 2.04 -5.75
CA MET A 174 -3.34 0.61 -6.06
C MET A 174 -4.60 -0.09 -5.51
N GLY A 175 -5.23 0.43 -4.46
CA GLY A 175 -6.50 -0.09 -3.97
C GLY A 175 -7.60 -0.08 -5.03
N GLY A 176 -7.52 0.85 -6.00
CA GLY A 176 -8.43 0.84 -7.14
C GLY A 176 -8.18 -0.31 -8.12
N LEU A 177 -6.92 -0.73 -8.30
CA LEU A 177 -6.59 -1.91 -9.10
C LEU A 177 -7.11 -3.19 -8.42
N LEU A 178 -6.98 -3.27 -7.09
CA LEU A 178 -7.55 -4.35 -6.30
C LEU A 178 -9.07 -4.44 -6.49
N VAL A 179 -9.79 -3.32 -6.32
CA VAL A 179 -11.25 -3.28 -6.49
C VAL A 179 -11.65 -3.58 -7.94
N MET A 180 -10.89 -3.11 -8.92
CA MET A 180 -11.11 -3.44 -10.34
C MET A 180 -10.99 -4.94 -10.58
N SER A 181 -9.91 -5.56 -10.08
CA SER A 181 -9.68 -7.00 -10.18
C SER A 181 -10.80 -7.79 -9.52
N PHE A 182 -11.19 -7.40 -8.32
CA PHE A 182 -12.30 -8.01 -7.59
C PHE A 182 -13.63 -7.89 -8.34
N MET A 183 -13.93 -6.72 -8.92
CA MET A 183 -15.13 -6.51 -9.72
C MET A 183 -15.16 -7.43 -10.95
N SER A 184 -14.02 -7.67 -11.58
CA SER A 184 -13.89 -8.53 -12.76
C SER A 184 -13.99 -10.03 -12.40
N LEU A 185 -13.38 -10.46 -11.31
CA LEU A 185 -13.31 -11.87 -10.90
C LEU A 185 -14.52 -12.31 -10.06
N ASN A 186 -15.14 -11.39 -9.31
CA ASN A 186 -16.25 -11.65 -8.38
C ASN A 186 -17.43 -10.70 -8.67
N ASN A 187 -17.83 -10.61 -9.94
CA ASN A 187 -18.84 -9.66 -10.41
C ASN A 187 -20.20 -9.80 -9.71
N ASP A 188 -20.62 -11.02 -9.41
CA ASP A 188 -21.86 -11.33 -8.70
C ASP A 188 -21.84 -10.77 -7.27
N VAL A 189 -20.73 -10.95 -6.56
CA VAL A 189 -20.48 -10.43 -5.22
C VAL A 189 -20.43 -8.91 -5.23
N PHE A 190 -19.67 -8.34 -6.18
CA PHE A 190 -19.56 -6.88 -6.33
C PHE A 190 -20.93 -6.25 -6.60
N SER A 191 -21.69 -6.80 -7.57
CA SER A 191 -23.03 -6.30 -7.91
C SER A 191 -24.03 -6.42 -6.77
N LYS A 192 -23.88 -7.46 -5.93
CA LYS A 192 -24.73 -7.69 -4.76
C LYS A 192 -24.46 -6.65 -3.67
N TYR A 193 -23.20 -6.40 -3.33
CA TYR A 193 -22.85 -5.62 -2.14
C TYR A 193 -22.47 -4.17 -2.42
N VAL A 194 -22.05 -3.80 -3.63
CA VAL A 194 -21.52 -2.46 -3.95
C VAL A 194 -22.58 -1.59 -4.63
N ASN A 195 -22.72 -0.35 -4.15
CA ASN A 195 -23.62 0.67 -4.72
C ASN A 195 -22.89 1.58 -5.70
N LYS A 196 -21.77 2.16 -5.24
CA LYS A 196 -20.93 3.08 -6.01
C LYS A 196 -19.47 2.81 -5.70
N TRP A 197 -18.61 3.12 -6.66
CA TRP A 197 -17.16 3.04 -6.48
C TRP A 197 -16.53 4.37 -6.89
N ILE A 198 -15.83 4.98 -5.94
CA ILE A 198 -15.12 6.25 -6.06
C ILE A 198 -13.62 5.96 -6.05
N CYS A 199 -12.93 6.41 -7.09
CA CYS A 199 -11.52 6.11 -7.33
C CYS A 199 -10.68 7.37 -7.17
N ILE A 200 -9.74 7.38 -6.24
CA ILE A 200 -8.85 8.51 -5.99
C ILE A 200 -7.44 8.14 -6.45
N ALA A 201 -6.95 8.82 -7.48
CA ALA A 201 -5.61 8.63 -8.03
C ALA A 201 -5.27 7.17 -8.40
N CYS A 202 -6.26 6.39 -8.85
CA CYS A 202 -6.09 4.97 -9.19
C CYS A 202 -5.41 4.81 -10.57
N PRO A 203 -4.24 4.16 -10.65
CA PRO A 203 -3.49 4.05 -11.89
C PRO A 203 -4.00 2.88 -12.75
N PHE A 204 -5.19 2.99 -13.32
CA PHE A 204 -5.83 1.90 -14.08
C PHE A 204 -5.02 1.38 -15.28
N GLN A 205 -4.12 2.21 -15.82
CA GLN A 205 -3.22 1.84 -16.91
C GLN A 205 -1.77 1.66 -16.43
N GLY A 206 -1.57 1.51 -15.12
CA GLY A 206 -0.26 1.51 -14.50
C GLY A 206 0.33 2.91 -14.29
N SER A 207 1.44 2.95 -13.57
CA SER A 207 2.20 4.16 -13.25
C SER A 207 3.68 3.82 -13.19
N LEU A 208 4.46 4.42 -14.09
CA LEU A 208 5.92 4.24 -14.12
C LEU A 208 6.60 4.77 -12.84
N ALA A 209 5.99 5.78 -12.21
CA ALA A 209 6.56 6.45 -11.05
C ALA A 209 6.73 5.52 -9.84
N LEU A 210 5.87 4.51 -9.67
CA LEU A 210 5.96 3.62 -8.49
C LEU A 210 7.06 2.57 -8.62
N CYS A 211 7.33 2.04 -9.81
CA CYS A 211 8.45 1.11 -10.02
C CYS A 211 9.81 1.81 -9.83
N TYR A 212 9.93 3.09 -10.19
CA TYR A 212 11.15 3.87 -9.93
C TYR A 212 11.22 4.37 -8.49
N ASN A 213 10.09 4.77 -7.89
CA ASN A 213 10.08 5.14 -6.48
C ASN A 213 10.36 3.93 -5.59
N SER A 214 9.99 2.70 -5.92
CA SER A 214 10.46 1.52 -5.19
C SER A 214 11.97 1.33 -5.30
N VAL A 215 12.62 1.71 -6.40
CA VAL A 215 14.09 1.63 -6.57
C VAL A 215 14.84 2.77 -5.85
N ASP A 216 14.31 4.00 -5.85
CA ASP A 216 15.08 5.18 -5.41
C ASP A 216 14.36 6.10 -4.40
N HIS A 217 13.05 5.94 -4.15
CA HIS A 217 12.25 6.95 -3.41
C HIS A 217 11.08 6.42 -2.57
N SER A 218 11.04 5.14 -2.18
CA SER A 218 10.00 4.57 -1.29
C SER A 218 9.97 5.29 0.07
N LEU A 219 11.02 6.06 0.33
CA LEU A 219 11.26 6.90 1.49
C LEU A 219 11.68 8.34 1.09
N SER A 220 11.21 8.94 -0.01
CA SER A 220 11.51 10.35 -0.32
C SER A 220 11.07 11.31 0.80
N TRP A 221 10.00 10.97 1.51
CA TRP A 221 9.53 11.65 2.72
C TRP A 221 10.47 11.43 3.92
N ILE A 222 11.29 10.37 3.94
CA ILE A 222 12.40 10.21 4.89
C ILE A 222 13.61 11.03 4.42
N SER A 223 13.81 11.26 3.11
CA SER A 223 14.92 12.07 2.58
C SER A 223 14.93 13.51 3.11
N ASP A 224 13.75 14.13 3.27
CA ASP A 224 13.64 15.46 3.86
C ASP A 224 13.93 15.47 5.37
N LEU A 225 13.58 14.39 6.08
CA LEU A 225 13.98 14.13 7.46
C LEU A 225 15.48 13.80 7.61
N ILE A 226 16.08 13.14 6.60
CA ILE A 226 17.51 12.79 6.51
C ILE A 226 18.35 14.06 6.33
N HIS A 227 17.93 14.97 5.45
CA HIS A 227 18.63 16.24 5.22
C HIS A 227 18.63 17.16 6.44
N MET A 228 17.58 17.10 7.26
CA MET A 228 17.48 17.89 8.49
C MET A 228 18.32 17.35 9.66
N LYS A 229 18.69 16.06 9.68
CA LYS A 229 19.28 15.41 10.87
C LYS A 229 20.51 14.52 10.65
N GLY A 230 21.14 14.52 9.46
CA GLY A 230 22.48 13.94 9.27
C GLY A 230 22.60 12.47 9.71
N ALA A 231 21.57 11.66 9.49
CA ALA A 231 21.52 10.28 9.94
C ALA A 231 21.90 9.32 8.80
N LEU A 232 23.20 9.04 8.66
CA LEU A 232 23.78 8.04 7.75
C LEU A 232 23.06 6.67 7.83
N LEU A 233 22.52 6.34 9.01
CA LEU A 233 21.76 5.11 9.27
C LEU A 233 20.43 5.04 8.48
N LEU A 234 19.71 6.15 8.32
CA LEU A 234 18.43 6.18 7.59
C LEU A 234 18.62 6.04 6.07
N ALA A 235 19.75 6.47 5.53
CA ALA A 235 20.10 6.30 4.13
C ALA A 235 20.41 4.83 3.79
N LEU A 236 21.14 4.11 4.65
CA LEU A 236 21.41 2.67 4.47
C LEU A 236 20.14 1.80 4.57
N ILE A 237 19.16 2.24 5.37
CA ILE A 237 17.85 1.61 5.51
C ILE A 237 17.01 1.76 4.22
N LYS A 238 17.18 2.88 3.51
CA LYS A 238 16.46 3.20 2.27
C LYS A 238 16.79 2.22 1.16
N ASP A 239 18.07 2.01 0.87
CA ASP A 239 18.49 1.25 -0.32
C ASP A 239 18.12 -0.24 -0.21
N LEU A 240 18.16 -0.82 1.00
CA LEU A 240 17.88 -2.24 1.23
C LEU A 240 16.39 -2.57 1.32
N ILE A 241 15.57 -1.67 1.87
CA ILE A 241 14.11 -1.82 1.88
C ILE A 241 13.56 -1.67 0.45
N SER A 242 14.11 -0.73 -0.30
CA SER A 242 13.78 -0.49 -1.70
C SER A 242 14.06 -1.70 -2.61
N SER A 243 15.22 -2.36 -2.44
CA SER A 243 15.54 -3.56 -3.22
C SER A 243 14.58 -4.72 -2.92
N GLN A 244 14.19 -4.93 -1.66
CA GLN A 244 13.29 -6.02 -1.30
C GLN A 244 11.87 -5.84 -1.86
N PHE A 245 11.30 -4.64 -1.73
CA PHE A 245 9.96 -4.36 -2.27
C PHE A 245 9.95 -4.53 -3.79
N LEU A 246 11.03 -4.14 -4.47
CA LEU A 246 11.13 -4.27 -5.90
C LEU A 246 11.19 -5.74 -6.34
N ILE A 247 11.95 -6.59 -5.64
CA ILE A 247 12.19 -7.97 -6.07
C ILE A 247 10.99 -8.86 -5.77
N GLU A 248 10.42 -8.77 -4.57
CA GLU A 248 9.58 -9.85 -4.03
C GLU A 248 8.11 -9.49 -3.85
N CYS A 249 7.70 -8.26 -4.19
CA CYS A 249 6.31 -7.82 -4.13
C CYS A 249 5.67 -7.83 -5.52
N PRO A 250 4.91 -8.87 -5.91
CA PRO A 250 4.22 -8.95 -7.21
C PRO A 250 3.33 -7.74 -7.49
N SER A 251 2.77 -7.10 -6.46
CA SER A 251 1.96 -5.89 -6.60
C SER A 251 2.68 -4.71 -7.27
N VAL A 252 4.01 -4.59 -7.12
CA VAL A 252 4.82 -3.54 -7.77
C VAL A 252 4.82 -3.72 -9.28
N TYR A 253 4.93 -4.97 -9.75
CA TYR A 253 4.89 -5.30 -11.17
C TYR A 253 3.49 -5.12 -11.76
N GLU A 254 2.44 -5.38 -10.99
CA GLU A 254 1.04 -5.15 -11.41
C GLU A 254 0.70 -3.66 -11.56
N MET A 255 1.58 -2.75 -11.12
CA MET A 255 1.48 -1.31 -11.34
C MET A 255 2.28 -0.80 -12.53
N LEU A 256 3.02 -1.67 -13.24
CA LEU A 256 3.78 -1.26 -14.43
C LEU A 256 2.84 -0.69 -15.51
N PRO A 257 3.31 0.29 -16.31
CA PRO A 257 2.50 0.85 -17.39
C PRO A 257 2.01 -0.22 -18.36
N ASN A 258 0.72 -0.18 -18.69
CA ASN A 258 0.12 -1.06 -19.66
C ASN A 258 0.74 -0.81 -21.06
N PRO A 259 1.41 -1.80 -21.67
CA PRO A 259 2.03 -1.65 -22.98
C PRO A 259 1.01 -1.55 -24.13
N GLU A 260 -0.22 -2.06 -23.92
CA GLU A 260 -1.29 -2.00 -24.90
C GLU A 260 -2.05 -0.66 -24.89
N PHE A 261 -1.83 0.16 -23.86
CA PHE A 261 -2.50 1.45 -23.74
C PHE A 261 -1.89 2.48 -24.71
N GLN A 262 -2.75 3.19 -25.43
CA GLN A 262 -2.34 4.25 -26.35
C GLN A 262 -1.98 5.54 -25.61
N TRP A 263 -0.80 5.56 -25.01
CA TRP A 263 -0.28 6.75 -24.34
C TRP A 263 -0.06 7.90 -25.33
N LYS A 264 -0.47 9.12 -24.97
CA LYS A 264 -0.14 10.34 -25.74
C LYS A 264 1.37 10.55 -25.86
N LYS A 265 2.09 10.20 -24.80
CA LYS A 265 3.54 10.08 -24.75
C LYS A 265 3.86 8.80 -23.98
N GLN A 266 4.60 7.90 -24.59
CA GLN A 266 4.98 6.63 -23.95
C GLN A 266 5.74 6.91 -22.65
N PRO A 267 5.40 6.24 -21.54
CA PRO A 267 6.18 6.33 -20.32
C PRO A 267 7.49 5.59 -20.52
N GLU A 268 8.61 6.26 -20.23
CA GLU A 268 9.96 5.76 -20.45
C GLU A 268 10.78 5.91 -19.16
N ILE A 269 11.57 4.89 -18.81
CA ILE A 269 12.59 4.95 -17.78
C ILE A 269 13.86 5.48 -18.43
N GLN A 270 14.40 6.57 -17.90
CA GLN A 270 15.65 7.13 -18.39
C GLN A 270 16.75 6.89 -17.37
N VAL A 271 17.82 6.20 -17.76
CA VAL A 271 18.92 5.82 -16.88
C VAL A 271 20.22 6.39 -17.43
N TRP A 272 20.97 7.09 -16.57
CA TRP A 272 22.33 7.49 -16.88
C TRP A 272 23.27 6.32 -16.61
N GLN A 273 23.74 5.65 -17.66
CA GLN A 273 24.68 4.56 -17.53
C GLN A 273 26.11 5.00 -17.74
N LYS A 274 26.98 4.61 -16.80
CA LYS A 274 28.43 4.78 -16.91
C LYS A 274 28.99 3.61 -17.72
N GLN A 275 29.47 3.89 -18.91
CA GLN A 275 30.15 2.91 -19.76
C GLN A 275 31.65 3.17 -19.76
N THR A 276 32.46 2.12 -19.67
CA THR A 276 33.91 2.22 -19.81
C THR A 276 34.31 1.59 -21.13
N LYS A 277 34.87 2.38 -22.05
CA LYS A 277 35.36 1.90 -23.33
C LYS A 277 36.79 2.37 -23.52
N ASP A 278 37.70 1.43 -23.73
CA ASP A 278 39.13 1.69 -23.96
C ASP A 278 39.81 2.51 -22.83
N GLY A 279 39.32 2.38 -21.59
CA GLY A 279 39.85 3.10 -20.42
C GLY A 279 39.22 4.47 -20.17
N ASP A 280 38.46 4.99 -21.13
CA ASP A 280 37.71 6.23 -20.98
C ASP A 280 36.29 5.96 -20.44
N ILE A 281 35.84 6.88 -19.58
CA ILE A 281 34.53 6.83 -18.93
C ILE A 281 33.57 7.73 -19.71
N PHE A 282 32.48 7.15 -20.21
CA PHE A 282 31.38 7.87 -20.84
C PHE A 282 30.11 7.70 -20.01
N VAL A 283 29.28 8.75 -19.99
CA VAL A 283 27.98 8.74 -19.33
C VAL A 283 26.92 8.99 -20.40
N ASN A 284 26.12 7.98 -20.69
CA ASN A 284 25.07 8.04 -21.72
C ASN A 284 23.69 7.93 -21.07
N LEU A 285 22.73 8.69 -21.61
CA LEU A 285 21.33 8.56 -21.23
C LEU A 285 20.69 7.48 -22.09
N GLU A 286 20.27 6.39 -21.47
CA GLU A 286 19.50 5.33 -22.10
C GLU A 286 18.03 5.44 -21.70
N SER A 287 17.12 5.11 -22.62
CA SER A 287 15.67 5.20 -22.39
C SER A 287 15.01 3.85 -22.68
N TYR A 288 14.15 3.41 -21.76
CA TYR A 288 13.48 2.11 -21.78
C TYR A 288 11.97 2.33 -21.69
N GLY A 289 11.21 1.93 -22.70
CA GLY A 289 9.75 2.01 -22.71
C GLY A 289 9.09 0.92 -21.87
N PRO A 290 7.74 0.79 -21.94
CA PRO A 290 6.97 -0.17 -21.15
C PRO A 290 7.31 -1.64 -21.41
N MET A 291 7.83 -1.96 -22.60
CA MET A 291 8.23 -3.33 -22.97
C MET A 291 9.72 -3.59 -22.68
N GLU A 292 10.58 -2.56 -22.80
CA GLU A 292 12.03 -2.73 -22.57
C GLU A 292 12.41 -2.65 -21.09
N ASN A 293 11.53 -2.14 -20.22
CA ASN A 293 11.80 -2.05 -18.79
C ASN A 293 12.00 -3.40 -18.10
N VAL A 294 11.38 -4.49 -18.60
CA VAL A 294 11.50 -5.83 -18.01
C VAL A 294 12.95 -6.30 -18.09
N ALA A 295 13.58 -6.15 -19.26
CA ALA A 295 14.99 -6.51 -19.46
C ALA A 295 15.93 -5.67 -18.57
N LEU A 296 15.60 -4.39 -18.35
CA LEU A 296 16.33 -3.53 -17.42
C LEU A 296 16.22 -4.04 -15.98
N PHE A 297 15.02 -4.43 -15.53
CA PHE A 297 14.83 -5.00 -14.20
C PHE A 297 15.52 -6.36 -14.06
N GLU A 298 15.41 -7.24 -15.06
CA GLU A 298 16.12 -8.54 -15.06
C GLU A 298 17.63 -8.37 -14.94
N GLU A 299 18.24 -7.42 -15.66
CA GLU A 299 19.67 -7.13 -15.56
C GLU A 299 20.03 -6.56 -14.18
N ALA A 300 19.26 -5.58 -13.69
CA ALA A 300 19.47 -4.97 -12.38
C ALA A 300 19.35 -5.98 -11.23
N LEU A 301 18.50 -7.00 -11.41
CA LEU A 301 18.24 -8.03 -10.41
C LEU A 301 19.11 -9.29 -10.58
N ARG A 302 19.85 -9.45 -11.68
CA ARG A 302 20.63 -10.66 -11.99
C ARG A 302 21.60 -11.09 -10.88
N HIS A 303 22.18 -10.13 -10.16
CA HIS A 303 23.16 -10.38 -9.11
C HIS A 303 22.62 -10.05 -7.71
N ASN A 304 21.31 -9.81 -7.56
CA ASN A 304 20.72 -9.61 -6.25
C ASN A 304 20.56 -10.96 -5.55
N GLU A 305 21.45 -11.23 -4.61
CA GLU A 305 21.31 -12.35 -3.69
C GLU A 305 20.55 -11.89 -2.45
N VAL A 306 19.44 -12.57 -2.13
CA VAL A 306 18.80 -12.41 -0.82
C VAL A 306 19.73 -13.02 0.21
N LEU A 307 20.39 -12.18 1.01
CA LEU A 307 21.34 -12.64 2.02
C LEU A 307 20.64 -13.62 2.98
N PRO A 308 21.15 -14.85 3.15
CA PRO A 308 20.52 -15.82 4.04
C PRO A 308 20.48 -15.32 5.47
N PHE A 309 19.38 -15.60 6.16
CA PHE A 309 19.06 -15.16 7.52
C PHE A 309 20.19 -15.45 8.53
N ASP A 310 20.93 -16.54 8.32
CA ASP A 310 22.04 -16.99 9.17
C ASP A 310 23.24 -16.04 9.20
N ILE A 311 23.35 -15.11 8.25
CA ILE A 311 24.43 -14.10 8.21
C ILE A 311 24.05 -12.84 9.02
N ILE A 312 22.78 -12.72 9.41
CA ILE A 312 22.19 -11.48 9.94
C ILE A 312 21.77 -11.61 11.42
N SER A 313 21.86 -12.83 11.99
CA SER A 313 21.63 -13.13 13.40
C SER A 313 22.82 -12.79 14.31
#